data_AF-A0A8H8ZBI5-F1
#
_entry.id   AF-A0A8H8ZBI5-F1
#
_cell.length_a   1.000
_cell.length_b   1.000
_cell.length_c   1.000
_cell.angle_alpha   90.00
_cell.angle_beta   90.00
_cell.angle_gamma   90.00
#
_symmetry.space_group_name_H-M   'P 1'
#
loop_
_entity.id
_entity.type
_entity.pdbx_description
1 polymer ?
#
loop_
_entity_poly.entity_id
_entity_poly.type
_entity_poly.pdbx_seq_one_letter_code
_entity_poly.pdbx_strand_id
1 'polypeptide(L)'
;RFNSNNMTIYWNSRASLFCSTELNSKSQSPALGLGHEFTHAQYCLLDKENFMALLSRTDKKYENKEEARVITIIESRAAKTLGECTRGAHSGLPFYRVDGPLQTMKITGTPE
;
A
#
# COMPACT_ATOMS: atom_id res chain seq x y z
N ARG A 1 5.90 -5.69 0.94
CA ARG A 1 5.66 -6.31 2.25
C ARG A 1 6.86 -6.15 3.17
N PHE A 2 6.67 -5.53 4.32
CA PHE A 2 7.59 -5.49 5.44
C PHE A 2 7.45 -6.74 6.31
N ASN A 3 8.57 -7.28 6.77
CA ASN A 3 8.64 -8.36 7.73
C ASN A 3 9.36 -7.87 9.00
N SER A 4 8.61 -7.74 10.09
CA SER A 4 9.10 -7.23 11.38
C SER A 4 10.02 -8.20 12.13
N ASN A 5 10.04 -9.49 11.78
CA ASN A 5 10.89 -10.49 12.44
C ASN A 5 12.36 -10.36 12.02
N ASN A 6 12.61 -9.99 10.76
CA ASN A 6 13.95 -9.87 10.20
C ASN A 6 14.23 -8.48 9.59
N MET A 7 13.35 -7.50 9.86
CA MET A 7 13.48 -6.12 9.40
C MET A 7 13.71 -5.98 7.89
N THR A 8 13.04 -6.81 7.10
CA THR A 8 13.22 -6.86 5.63
C THR A 8 11.99 -6.35 4.91
N ILE A 9 12.20 -5.55 3.86
CA ILE A 9 11.15 -5.15 2.92
C ILE A 9 11.31 -5.94 1.63
N TYR A 10 10.27 -6.70 1.27
CA TYR A 10 10.13 -7.34 -0.03
C TYR A 10 9.30 -6.42 -0.93
N TRP A 11 9.90 -5.95 -2.01
CA TRP A 11 9.28 -4.97 -2.91
C TRP A 11 9.55 -5.32 -4.37
N ASN A 12 8.54 -5.14 -5.21
CA ASN A 12 8.62 -5.30 -6.65
C ASN A 12 8.44 -3.94 -7.32
N SER A 13 9.51 -3.42 -7.92
CA SER A 13 9.55 -2.10 -8.57
C SER A 13 8.65 -1.97 -9.80
N ARG A 14 7.96 -3.04 -10.20
CA ARG A 14 7.05 -3.11 -11.33
C ARG A 14 5.63 -3.51 -10.95
N ALA A 15 5.32 -3.69 -9.66
CA ALA A 15 3.98 -4.07 -9.22
C ALA A 15 3.18 -2.83 -8.78
N SER A 16 2.28 -2.35 -9.65
CA SER A 16 1.35 -1.26 -9.33
C SER A 16 0.04 -1.82 -8.75
N LEU A 17 -0.61 -1.05 -7.88
CA LEU A 17 -1.78 -1.50 -7.12
C LEU A 17 -3.02 -0.67 -7.45
N PHE A 18 -4.10 -1.29 -7.92
CA PHE A 18 -5.35 -0.57 -8.17
C PHE A 18 -6.22 -0.47 -6.93
N CYS A 19 -6.84 0.70 -6.74
CA CYS A 19 -7.79 0.95 -5.67
C CYS A 19 -9.24 0.56 -6.04
N SER A 20 -9.54 0.38 -7.33
CA SER A 20 -10.86 -0.02 -7.86
C SER A 20 -10.72 -0.67 -9.25
N THR A 21 -11.65 -1.57 -9.60
CA THR A 21 -11.73 -2.29 -10.89
C THR A 21 -12.49 -1.49 -11.92
N GLU A 22 -13.12 -0.40 -11.49
CA GLU A 22 -13.92 0.45 -12.35
C GLU A 22 -13.08 1.04 -13.48
N LEU A 23 -13.69 1.15 -14.66
CA LEU A 23 -13.08 1.83 -15.80
C LEU A 23 -12.58 3.21 -15.37
N ASN A 24 -11.42 3.60 -15.88
CA ASN A 24 -10.73 4.84 -15.53
C ASN A 24 -10.09 4.90 -14.13
N SER A 25 -10.16 3.84 -13.33
CA SER A 25 -9.41 3.78 -12.07
C SER A 25 -7.91 3.90 -12.34
N LYS A 26 -7.24 4.79 -11.58
CA LYS A 26 -5.79 4.93 -11.57
C LYS A 26 -5.20 4.00 -10.51
N SER A 27 -4.00 3.46 -10.73
CA SER A 27 -3.25 2.71 -9.72
C SER A 27 -2.39 3.62 -8.84
N GLN A 28 -1.94 3.05 -7.72
CA GLN A 28 -0.79 3.51 -6.97
C GLN A 28 0.49 2.99 -7.64
N SER A 29 1.52 3.83 -7.65
CA SER A 29 2.83 3.48 -8.17
C SER A 29 3.55 2.49 -7.25
N PRO A 30 4.49 1.67 -7.77
CA PRO A 30 5.31 0.82 -6.92
C PRO A 30 6.09 1.62 -5.85
N ALA A 31 6.49 2.86 -6.14
CA ALA A 31 7.16 3.73 -5.18
C ALA A 31 6.26 4.13 -4.00
N LEU A 32 4.98 4.41 -4.24
CA LEU A 32 4.02 4.64 -3.15
C LEU A 32 3.84 3.36 -2.31
N GLY A 33 3.77 2.20 -2.98
CA GLY A 33 3.77 0.89 -2.30
C GLY A 33 5.02 0.65 -1.46
N LEU A 34 6.20 1.11 -1.88
CA LEU A 34 7.41 1.06 -1.05
C LEU A 34 7.32 1.99 0.18
N GLY A 35 6.78 3.19 0.00
CA GLY A 35 6.55 4.16 1.08
C GLY A 35 5.60 3.62 2.16
N HIS A 36 4.58 2.86 1.76
CA HIS A 36 3.73 2.10 2.68
C HIS A 36 4.56 1.16 3.57
N GLU A 37 5.44 0.35 2.99
CA GLU A 37 6.28 -0.58 3.75
C GLU A 37 7.31 0.12 4.64
N PHE A 38 7.88 1.25 4.18
CA PHE A 38 8.74 2.07 5.03
C PHE A 38 8.01 2.62 6.24
N THR A 39 6.70 2.87 6.13
CA THR A 39 5.90 3.36 7.25
C THR A 39 5.78 2.32 8.36
N HIS A 40 5.62 1.04 8.00
CA HIS A 40 5.66 -0.07 8.97
C HIS A 40 7.05 -0.21 9.59
N ALA A 41 8.09 -0.20 8.75
CA ALA A 41 9.47 -0.35 9.22
C ALA A 41 9.86 0.77 10.19
N GLN A 42 9.53 2.02 9.86
CA GLN A 42 9.78 3.17 10.71
C GLN A 42 9.07 3.04 12.06
N TYR A 43 7.79 2.65 12.06
CA TYR A 43 7.06 2.54 13.32
C TYR A 43 7.58 1.39 14.19
N CYS A 44 7.89 0.24 13.58
CA CYS A 44 8.54 -0.88 14.27
C CYS A 44 9.88 -0.49 14.91
N LEU A 45 10.68 0.38 14.26
CA LEU A 45 11.95 0.87 14.78
C LEU A 45 11.79 1.87 15.95
N LEU A 46 10.80 2.75 15.86
CA LEU A 46 10.59 3.80 16.86
C LEU A 46 9.83 3.29 18.10
N ASP A 47 8.88 2.38 17.90
CA ASP A 47 7.99 1.89 18.94
C ASP A 47 7.48 0.48 18.60
N LYS A 48 8.35 -0.51 18.83
CA LYS A 48 8.05 -1.90 18.53
C LYS A 48 6.85 -2.44 19.30
N GLU A 49 6.68 -2.02 20.55
CA GLU A 49 5.59 -2.51 21.40
C GLU A 49 4.23 -2.10 20.84
N ASN A 50 4.04 -0.80 20.58
CA ASN A 50 2.78 -0.33 20.02
C ASN A 50 2.57 -0.78 18.57
N PHE A 51 3.63 -0.90 17.77
CA PHE A 51 3.55 -1.53 16.44
C PHE A 51 2.96 -2.94 16.54
N MET A 52 3.50 -3.80 17.42
CA MET A 52 3.01 -5.17 17.61
C MET A 52 1.58 -5.21 18.19
N ALA A 53 1.24 -4.26 19.06
CA ALA A 53 -0.11 -4.12 19.60
C ALA A 53 -1.14 -3.76 18.51
N LEU A 54 -0.79 -2.93 17.53
CA LEU A 54 -1.68 -2.64 16.40
C LEU A 54 -1.74 -3.81 15.40
N LEU A 55 -0.61 -4.47 15.15
CA LEU A 55 -0.52 -5.61 14.24
C LEU A 55 -1.39 -6.79 14.72
N SER A 56 -1.47 -7.03 16.03
CA SER A 56 -2.27 -8.12 16.62
C SER A 56 -3.78 -7.83 16.67
N ARG A 57 -4.20 -6.58 16.43
CA ARG A 57 -5.62 -6.17 16.50
C ARG A 57 -6.25 -6.24 15.11
N THR A 58 -7.10 -7.24 14.90
CA THR A 58 -7.81 -7.45 13.64
C THR A 58 -8.67 -6.25 13.25
N ASP A 59 -8.69 -5.95 11.95
CA ASP A 59 -9.60 -4.99 11.33
C ASP A 59 -10.19 -5.64 10.06
N LYS A 60 -11.51 -5.77 9.97
CA LYS A 60 -12.13 -6.49 8.84
C LYS A 60 -11.88 -5.82 7.48
N LYS A 61 -11.67 -4.50 7.47
CA LYS A 61 -11.49 -3.72 6.23
C LYS A 61 -10.02 -3.61 5.83
N TYR A 62 -9.15 -3.56 6.84
CA TYR A 62 -7.73 -3.32 6.65
C TYR A 62 -6.83 -4.48 7.10
N GLU A 63 -7.38 -5.67 7.37
CA GLU A 63 -6.68 -6.81 7.99
C GLU A 63 -6.33 -6.59 9.47
N ASN A 64 -5.62 -5.51 9.80
CA ASN A 64 -5.29 -5.14 11.18
C ASN A 64 -5.25 -3.61 11.37
N LYS A 65 -5.09 -3.16 12.62
CA LYS A 65 -5.08 -1.72 12.94
C LYS A 65 -3.84 -0.99 12.47
N GLU A 66 -2.73 -1.69 12.27
CA GLU A 66 -1.51 -1.09 11.75
C GLU A 66 -1.64 -0.76 10.26
N GLU A 67 -2.15 -1.69 9.46
CA GLU A 67 -2.53 -1.46 8.07
C GLU A 67 -3.55 -0.31 7.93
N ALA A 68 -4.56 -0.28 8.82
CA ALA A 68 -5.53 0.82 8.85
C ALA A 68 -4.84 2.18 9.07
N ARG A 69 -3.89 2.25 10.01
CA ARG A 69 -3.12 3.47 10.30
C ARG A 69 -2.32 3.93 9.07
N VAL A 70 -1.58 3.01 8.44
CA VAL A 70 -0.75 3.33 7.28
C VAL A 70 -1.61 3.80 6.11
N ILE A 71 -2.66 3.04 5.76
CA ILE A 71 -3.51 3.32 4.60
C ILE A 71 -4.27 4.63 4.77
N THR A 72 -4.91 4.84 5.92
CA THR A 72 -5.83 5.99 6.12
C THR A 72 -5.11 7.30 6.37
N ILE A 73 -3.90 7.27 6.96
CA ILE A 73 -3.19 8.49 7.35
C ILE A 73 -2.05 8.77 6.39
N ILE A 74 -1.09 7.86 6.27
CA ILE A 74 0.23 8.17 5.67
C ILE A 74 0.18 7.94 4.15
N GLU A 75 -0.22 6.75 3.73
CA GLU A 75 -0.37 6.42 2.31
C GLU A 75 -1.39 7.33 1.64
N SER A 76 -2.58 7.52 2.25
CA SER A 76 -3.62 8.39 1.67
C SER A 76 -3.16 9.83 1.47
N ARG A 77 -2.32 10.38 2.37
CA ARG A 77 -1.76 11.73 2.19
C ARG A 77 -0.73 11.77 1.06
N ALA A 78 0.16 10.79 0.98
CA ALA A 78 1.13 10.68 -0.10
C ALA A 78 0.44 10.50 -1.46
N ALA A 79 -0.53 9.58 -1.56
CA ALA A 79 -1.31 9.34 -2.76
C ALA A 79 -1.99 10.61 -3.28
N LYS A 80 -2.66 11.36 -2.40
CA LYS A 80 -3.30 12.65 -2.75
C LYS A 80 -2.29 13.66 -3.29
N THR A 81 -1.12 13.75 -2.67
CA THR A 81 -0.05 14.66 -3.09
C THR A 81 0.50 14.30 -4.47
N LEU A 82 0.61 13.00 -4.78
CA LEU A 82 1.09 12.47 -6.06
C LEU A 82 -0.01 12.39 -7.14
N GLY A 83 -1.26 12.69 -6.79
CA GLY A 83 -2.41 12.49 -7.68
C GLY A 83 -2.66 11.03 -8.03
N GLU A 84 -2.31 10.10 -7.13
CA GLU A 84 -2.55 8.65 -7.24
C GLU A 84 -3.84 8.25 -6.50
N CYS A 85 -4.31 7.02 -6.69
CA CYS A 85 -5.54 6.58 -6.04
C CYS A 85 -5.35 6.36 -4.53
N THR A 86 -6.40 6.63 -3.75
CA THR A 86 -6.44 6.36 -2.30
C THR A 86 -7.20 5.07 -2.04
N ARG A 87 -6.61 4.14 -1.29
CA ARG A 87 -7.25 2.87 -0.96
C ARG A 87 -8.28 3.01 0.15
N GLY A 88 -9.40 2.32 -0.01
CA GLY A 88 -10.43 2.17 1.01
C GLY A 88 -10.24 0.94 1.90
N ALA A 89 -9.40 -0.02 1.53
CA ALA A 89 -9.22 -1.30 2.20
C ALA A 89 -7.77 -1.81 2.02
N HIS A 90 -7.33 -2.78 2.83
CA HIS A 90 -5.98 -3.36 2.69
C HIS A 90 -5.87 -4.24 1.44
N SER A 91 -6.92 -5.00 1.13
CA SER A 91 -7.05 -5.66 -0.17
C SER A 91 -7.19 -4.59 -1.28
N GLY A 92 -6.08 -4.30 -1.97
CA GLY A 92 -6.16 -3.75 -3.31
C GLY A 92 -6.54 -4.84 -4.31
N LEU A 93 -6.72 -4.44 -5.55
CA LEU A 93 -6.92 -5.37 -6.66
C LEU A 93 -5.62 -6.06 -7.06
N PRO A 94 -5.65 -7.12 -7.90
CA PRO A 94 -4.44 -7.75 -8.38
C PRO A 94 -3.41 -6.70 -8.85
N PHE A 95 -2.14 -6.99 -8.56
CA PHE A 95 -1.05 -6.14 -9.03
C PHE A 95 -0.97 -6.21 -10.55
N TYR A 96 -0.70 -5.06 -11.17
CA TYR A 96 -0.41 -5.01 -12.59
C TYR A 96 1.00 -4.52 -12.83
N ARG A 97 1.62 -5.10 -13.87
CA ARG A 97 2.99 -4.79 -14.25
C ARG A 97 3.08 -3.40 -14.89
N VAL A 98 3.99 -2.59 -14.38
CA VAL A 98 4.44 -1.31 -14.98
C VAL A 98 5.94 -1.39 -15.30
N ASP A 99 6.47 -0.47 -16.10
CA ASP A 99 7.88 -0.53 -16.55
C ASP A 99 8.85 -0.07 -15.47
N GLY A 100 8.40 0.80 -14.55
CA GLY A 100 9.24 1.38 -13.51
C GLY A 100 8.49 1.87 -12.27
N PRO A 101 9.23 2.23 -11.22
CA PRO A 101 8.67 2.41 -9.89
C PRO A 101 7.82 3.68 -9.72
N LEU A 102 7.95 4.64 -10.63
CA LEU A 102 7.18 5.90 -10.61
C LEU A 102 5.95 5.83 -11.52
N GLN A 103 5.76 4.73 -12.26
CA GLN A 103 4.66 4.63 -13.20
C GLN A 103 3.38 4.20 -12.50
N THR A 104 2.30 4.87 -12.90
CA THR A 104 0.93 4.47 -12.61
C THR A 104 0.27 4.01 -13.88
N MET A 105 -0.76 3.18 -13.76
CA MET A 105 -1.59 2.75 -14.87
C MET A 105 -3.03 3.21 -14.65
N LYS A 106 -3.78 3.34 -15.74
CA LYS A 106 -5.21 3.61 -15.73
C LYS A 106 -5.92 2.46 -16.44
N ILE A 107 -7.02 1.96 -15.88
CA ILE A 107 -7.85 0.96 -16.55
C ILE A 107 -8.53 1.63 -17.75
N THR A 108 -8.10 1.31 -18.98
CA THR A 108 -8.63 1.90 -20.22
C THR A 108 -9.54 0.95 -21.01
N GLY A 109 -9.80 -0.26 -20.52
CA GLY A 109 -10.69 -1.25 -21.15
C GLY A 109 -10.98 -2.44 -20.23
N THR A 110 -11.90 -3.31 -20.64
CA THR A 110 -12.18 -4.59 -19.97
C THR A 110 -10.95 -5.51 -20.04
N PRO A 111 -10.57 -6.19 -18.94
CA PRO A 111 -9.58 -7.26 -19.00
C PRO A 111 -10.06 -8.32 -20.01
N GLU A 112 -9.19 -8.73 -20.93
CA GLU A 112 -9.39 -9.94 -21.74
C GLU A 112 -9.37 -11.21 -20.86
#